data_AF-A0A6P6XN35-F1
#
_entry.id   AF-A0A6P6XN35-F1
#
_cell.length_a   1.000
_cell.length_b   1.000
_cell.length_c   1.000
_cell.angle_alpha   90.00
_cell.angle_beta   90.00
_cell.angle_gamma   90.00
#
_symmetry.space_group_name_H-M   'P 1'
#
loop_
_entity.id
_entity.type
_entity.pdbx_description
1 polymer ?
#
loop_
_entity_poly.entity_id
_entity_poly.type
_entity_poly.pdbx_seq_one_letter_code
_entity_poly.pdbx_strand_id
1 'polypeptide(L)' 'MAMEISYVPPVSVTMVPYLSLLCISFGLFFIAWFFILEVTNKSRNMLKELFISSLSSLFIGFGVVFLMLTTRIYI' A
#
# COMPACT_ATOMS: atom_id res chain seq x y z
N MET A 1 27.13 -32.92 -10.66
CA MET A 1 26.69 -31.76 -11.46
C MET A 1 25.49 -31.17 -10.73
N ALA A 2 25.74 -30.34 -9.72
CA ALA A 2 24.68 -29.78 -8.88
C ALA A 2 23.96 -28.69 -9.67
N MET A 3 22.64 -28.77 -9.73
CA MET A 3 21.79 -27.78 -10.36
C MET A 3 21.77 -26.54 -9.46
N GLU A 4 22.59 -25.52 -9.78
CA GLU A 4 22.47 -24.23 -9.11
C GLU A 4 21.20 -23.54 -9.58
N ILE A 5 20.21 -23.49 -8.69
CA ILE A 5 18.95 -22.79 -8.94
C ILE A 5 19.25 -21.30 -8.81
N SER A 6 19.32 -20.60 -9.94
CA SER A 6 19.58 -19.16 -9.95
C SER A 6 18.38 -18.42 -9.37
N TYR A 7 18.59 -17.67 -8.29
CA TYR A 7 17.52 -16.90 -7.63
C TYR A 7 17.11 -15.73 -8.51
N VAL A 8 15.88 -15.78 -9.03
CA VAL A 8 15.25 -14.66 -9.72
C VAL A 8 14.30 -13.97 -8.74
N PRO A 9 14.45 -12.67 -8.48
CA PRO A 9 13.55 -11.97 -7.58
C PRO A 9 12.12 -11.99 -8.14
N PRO A 10 11.09 -12.17 -7.29
CA PRO A 10 9.70 -12.29 -7.74
C PRO A 10 9.15 -11.00 -8.37
N VAL A 11 9.77 -9.86 -8.11
CA VAL A 11 9.43 -8.55 -8.67
C VAL A 11 10.68 -7.93 -9.28
N SER A 12 10.58 -7.47 -10.52
CA SER A 12 11.68 -6.76 -11.16
C SER A 12 11.88 -5.38 -10.52
N VAL A 13 13.13 -5.01 -10.30
CA VAL A 13 13.54 -3.71 -9.72
C VAL A 13 12.98 -2.50 -10.48
N THR A 14 12.71 -2.65 -11.77
CA THR A 14 12.09 -1.62 -12.61
C THR A 14 10.61 -1.40 -12.33
N MET A 15 9.88 -2.42 -11.85
CA MET A 15 8.44 -2.33 -11.60
C MET A 15 8.09 -1.84 -10.19
N VAL A 16 9.00 -2.01 -9.21
CA VAL A 16 8.83 -1.56 -7.82
C VAL A 16 8.40 -0.09 -7.69
N PRO A 17 9.01 0.91 -8.37
CA PRO A 17 8.60 2.31 -8.22
C PRO A 17 7.17 2.58 -8.71
N TYR A 18 6.76 1.95 -9.81
CA TYR A 18 5.40 2.10 -10.33
C TYR A 18 4.36 1.50 -9.37
N LEU A 19 4.68 0.34 -8.78
CA LEU A 19 3.82 -0.33 -7.81
C LEU A 19 3.68 0.48 -6.51
N SER A 20 4.76 1.09 -6.04
CA SER A 20 4.76 2.00 -4.88
C SER A 20 3.86 3.20 -5.13
N LEU A 21 4.02 3.89 -6.27
CA LEU A 21 3.21 5.06 -6.61
C LEU A 21 1.72 4.73 -6.69
N LEU A 22 1.36 3.59 -7.29
CA LEU A 22 -0.03 3.13 -7.34
C LEU A 22 -0.60 2.87 -5.95
N CYS A 23 0.09 2.09 -5.11
CA CYS A 23 -0.37 1.78 -3.76
C CYS A 23 -0.52 3.03 -2.89
N ILE A 24 0.44 3.95 -2.94
CA ILE A 24 0.40 5.20 -2.16
C ILE A 24 -0.71 6.11 -2.67
N SER A 25 -0.87 6.27 -3.98
CA SER A 25 -1.90 7.15 -4.55
C SER A 25 -3.31 6.70 -4.17
N PHE A 26 -3.60 5.39 -4.30
CA PHE A 26 -4.89 4.85 -3.86
C PHE A 26 -5.04 4.86 -2.35
N GLY A 27 -3.97 4.57 -1.60
CA GLY A 27 -3.98 4.63 -0.13
C GLY A 27 -4.33 6.02 0.40
N LEU A 28 -3.73 7.07 -0.17
CA LEU A 28 -4.00 8.47 0.17
C LEU A 28 -5.42 8.90 -0.20
N PHE A 29 -5.92 8.43 -1.34
CA PHE A 29 -7.32 8.68 -1.72
C PHE A 29 -8.29 8.11 -0.68
N PHE A 30 -8.08 6.86 -0.25
CA PHE A 30 -8.93 6.25 0.78
C PHE A 30 -8.80 6.92 2.16
N ILE A 31 -7.59 7.39 2.52
CA ILE A 31 -7.39 8.07 3.81
C ILE A 31 -8.07 9.44 3.84
N ALA A 32 -8.00 10.19 2.73
CA ALA A 32 -8.70 11.46 2.59
C ALA A 32 -10.22 11.26 2.65
N TRP A 33 -10.73 10.22 1.98
CA TRP A 33 -12.14 9.86 2.02
C TRP A 33 -12.60 9.47 3.42
N PHE A 34 -11.79 8.71 4.16
CA PHE A 34 -12.05 8.37 5.56
C PHE A 34 -12.19 9.62 6.43
N PHE A 35 -11.26 10.58 6.33
CA PHE A 35 -11.35 11.83 7.09
C PHE A 35 -12.60 12.64 6.74
N ILE A 36 -12.99 12.71 5.47
CA ILE A 36 -14.21 13.41 5.06
C ILE A 36 -15.46 12.75 5.67
N LEU A 37 -15.53 11.40 5.65
CA LEU A 37 -16.66 10.67 6.21
C LEU A 37 -16.76 10.84 7.73
N GLU A 38 -15.62 10.82 8.42
CA GLU A 38 -15.50 11.00 9.87
C GLU A 38 -15.96 12.38 10.31
N VAL A 39 -15.58 13.43 9.55
CA VAL A 39 -15.93 14.82 9.87
C VAL A 39 -17.38 15.16 9.50
N THR A 40 -17.92 14.56 8.44
CA THR A 40 -19.22 14.98 7.87
C THR A 40 -20.41 14.21 8.46
N ASN A 41 -20.26 12.95 8.83
CA ASN A 41 -21.40 12.12 9.24
C ASN A 41 -21.67 12.18 10.74
N LYS A 42 -22.85 12.69 11.12
CA LYS A 42 -23.38 12.61 12.49
C LYS A 42 -23.94 11.23 12.85
N SER A 43 -24.41 10.43 11.88
CA SER A 43 -24.83 9.04 12.08
C SER A 43 -23.68 8.08 11.78
N ARG A 44 -23.01 7.65 12.85
CA ARG A 44 -21.83 6.77 12.81
C ARG A 44 -22.24 5.38 12.36
N ASN A 45 -21.68 4.91 11.25
CA ASN A 45 -21.80 3.52 10.83
C ASN A 45 -20.41 2.90 10.96
N MET A 46 -20.10 2.32 12.12
CA MET A 46 -18.75 1.80 12.39
C MET A 46 -18.25 0.82 11.34
N LEU A 47 -19.12 -0.04 10.78
CA LEU A 47 -18.74 -1.01 9.76
C LEU A 47 -18.17 -0.35 8.49
N LYS A 48 -18.77 0.74 8.00
CA LYS A 48 -18.29 1.43 6.77
C LYS A 48 -16.93 2.09 7.02
N GLU A 49 -16.78 2.70 8.19
CA GLU A 49 -15.58 3.42 8.62
C GLU A 49 -14.42 2.45 8.83
N LEU A 50 -14.68 1.30 9.45
CA LEU A 50 -13.69 0.25 9.68
C LEU A 50 -13.25 -0.42 8.38
N PHE A 51 -14.17 -0.60 7.42
CA PHE A 51 -13.83 -1.16 6.11
C PHE A 51 -12.92 -0.23 5.30
N ILE A 52 -13.22 1.06 5.26
CA ILE A 52 -12.43 2.07 4.51
C ILE A 52 -11.07 2.29 5.17
N SER A 53 -11.02 2.38 6.51
CA SER A 53 -9.75 2.53 7.24
C SER A 53 -8.86 1.30 7.11
N SER A 54 -9.43 0.09 7.18
CA SER A 54 -8.69 -1.16 6.95
C SER A 54 -8.09 -1.20 5.54
N LEU A 55 -8.90 -0.91 4.52
CA LEU A 55 -8.44 -0.87 3.12
C LEU A 55 -7.33 0.18 2.92
N SER A 56 -7.51 1.38 3.47
CA SER A 56 -6.51 2.45 3.41
C SER A 56 -5.20 2.04 4.08
N SER A 57 -5.26 1.43 5.27
CA SER A 57 -4.08 1.00 6.02
C SER A 57 -3.26 -0.06 5.27
N LEU A 58 -3.94 -0.99 4.58
CA LEU A 58 -3.29 -2.00 3.76
C LEU A 58 -2.54 -1.37 2.58
N PHE A 59 -3.21 -0.49 1.82
CA PHE A 59 -2.59 0.15 0.65
C PHE A 59 -1.43 1.08 1.03
N ILE A 60 -1.56 1.87 2.10
CA ILE A 60 -0.47 2.71 2.59
C ILE A 60 0.67 1.83 3.13
N GLY A 61 0.37 0.78 3.91
CA GLY A 61 1.38 -0.12 4.46
C GLY A 61 2.22 -0.78 3.38
N PHE A 62 1.59 -1.40 2.38
CA PHE A 62 2.30 -1.96 1.23
C PHE A 62 3.02 -0.88 0.41
N GLY A 63 2.39 0.29 0.23
CA GLY A 63 2.99 1.42 -0.48
C GLY A 63 4.32 1.89 0.12
N VAL A 64 4.41 1.95 1.46
CA VAL A 64 5.63 2.34 2.18
C VAL A 64 6.74 1.30 2.04
N VAL A 65 6.41 0.00 2.09
CA VAL A 65 7.40 -1.07 1.86
C VAL A 65 7.98 -0.97 0.46
N PHE A 66 7.14 -0.78 -0.57
CA PHE A 66 7.62 -0.59 -1.94
C PHE A 66 8.39 0.72 -2.13
N LEU A 67 8.08 1.76 -1.37
CA LEU A 67 8.82 3.02 -1.38
C LEU A 67 10.24 2.83 -0.83
N MET A 68 10.39 2.12 0.30
CA MET A 68 11.71 1.79 0.85
C MET A 68 12.55 0.96 -0.12
N LEU A 69 11.95 -0.04 -0.76
CA LEU A 69 12.63 -0.82 -1.81
C LEU A 69 13.06 0.05 -3.00
N THR A 70 12.26 1.07 -3.36
CA THR A 70 12.59 2.02 -4.43
C THR A 70 13.80 2.89 -4.10
N THR A 71 13.93 3.34 -2.85
CA THR A 71 15.09 4.12 -2.37
C THR A 71 16.34 3.28 -2.11
N ARG A 72 16.31 1.98 -2.46
CA ARG A 72 17.37 0.99 -2.20
C ARG A 72 17.61 0.73 -0.71
N ILE A 73 16.64 1.05 0.13
CA ILE A 73 16.64 0.69 1.55
C ILE A 73 15.93 -0.66 1.65
N TYR A 74 16.72 -1.71 1.78
CA TYR A 74 16.21 -3.07 1.93
C TYR A 74 15.84 -3.31 3.40
N ILE A 75 14.65 -3.87 3.63
CA ILE A 75 14.17 -4.35 4.95
C ILE A 75 14.58 -5.81 5.12
#